data_AF-A0A8T4EDW4-F1
#
_entry.id   AF-A0A8T4EDW4-F1
#
_cell.length_a   1.000
_cell.length_b   1.000
_cell.length_c   1.000
_cell.angle_alpha   90.00
_cell.angle_beta   90.00
_cell.angle_gamma   90.00
#
_symmetry.space_group_name_H-M   'P 1'
#
loop_
_entity.id
_entity.type
_entity.pdbx_description
1 polymer ?
#
loop_
_entity_poly.entity_id
_entity_poly.type
_entity_poly.pdbx_seq_one_letter_code
_entity_poly.pdbx_strand_id
1 'polypeptide(L)'
;ELGSQGVEYTSQDFSRRLKMLNGNFVSGYHVYVDAQAFDLYSNVIITAKCDQVFSEMLRKRIASTPVPFRSTLKLSKNFLFWYLRLPSTHLSEVLDFLHPQVTDLELTMVDYRKTEVYILWPEAFDEEAKSWKADEDFLLCRYGK
;
A
#
# COMPACT_ATOMS: atom_id res chain seq x y z
N GLU A 1 17.55 0.52 -26.68
CA GLU A 1 17.49 1.98 -26.90
C GLU A 1 18.51 2.79 -26.09
N LEU A 2 19.04 2.29 -24.96
CA LEU A 2 20.11 2.99 -24.20
C LEU A 2 21.52 2.89 -24.82
N GLY A 3 21.82 1.82 -25.55
CA GLY A 3 23.11 1.64 -26.23
C GLY A 3 23.34 2.59 -27.41
N SER A 4 22.28 3.08 -28.04
CA SER A 4 22.34 4.04 -29.15
C SER A 4 22.73 5.47 -28.72
N GLN A 5 22.85 5.73 -27.41
CA GLN A 5 23.26 7.02 -26.85
C GLN A 5 24.70 7.00 -26.28
N GLY A 6 25.49 5.95 -26.54
CA GLY A 6 26.89 5.86 -26.12
C GLY A 6 27.11 5.63 -24.61
N VAL A 7 26.05 5.31 -23.88
CA VAL A 7 26.14 4.96 -22.46
C VAL A 7 26.42 3.46 -22.33
N GLU A 8 27.70 3.10 -22.22
CA GLU A 8 28.10 1.73 -21.88
C GLU A 8 27.88 1.47 -20.38
N TYR A 9 26.84 0.71 -20.07
CA TYR A 9 26.50 0.32 -18.71
C TYR A 9 27.13 -1.05 -18.40
N THR A 10 28.23 -1.08 -17.66
CA THR A 10 28.84 -2.35 -17.25
C THR A 10 28.03 -3.01 -16.13
N SER A 11 28.08 -4.34 -16.04
CA SER A 11 27.44 -5.09 -14.94
C SER A 11 27.95 -4.66 -13.55
N GLN A 12 29.19 -4.15 -13.48
CA GLN A 12 29.78 -3.61 -12.26
C GLN A 12 29.16 -2.26 -11.87
N ASP A 13 28.95 -1.35 -12.83
CA ASP A 13 28.31 -0.07 -12.58
C ASP A 13 26.85 -0.23 -12.14
N PHE A 14 26.14 -1.17 -12.76
CA PHE A 14 24.79 -1.55 -12.35
C PHE A 14 24.76 -2.08 -10.92
N SER A 15 25.65 -3.02 -10.58
CA SER A 15 25.71 -3.61 -9.23
C SER A 15 26.03 -2.57 -8.16
N ARG A 16 26.93 -1.63 -8.45
CA ARG A 16 27.29 -0.54 -7.53
C ARG A 16 26.10 0.40 -7.28
N ARG A 17 25.38 0.80 -8.34
CA ARG A 17 24.19 1.65 -8.24
C ARG A 17 23.05 0.94 -7.53
N LEU A 18 22.79 -0.33 -7.84
CA LEU A 18 21.77 -1.14 -7.17
C LEU A 18 22.07 -1.28 -5.67
N LYS A 19 23.33 -1.50 -5.29
CA LYS A 19 23.75 -1.55 -3.88
C LYS A 19 23.51 -0.21 -3.15
N MET A 20 23.81 0.91 -3.80
CA MET A 20 23.51 2.24 -3.26
C MET A 20 22.00 2.44 -3.08
N LEU A 21 21.18 2.06 -4.06
CA LEU A 21 19.72 2.15 -3.98
C LEU A 21 19.17 1.28 -2.85
N ASN A 22 19.65 0.04 -2.74
CA ASN A 22 19.28 -0.87 -1.67
C ASN A 22 19.68 -0.39 -0.27
N GLY A 23 20.81 0.32 -0.16
CA GLY A 23 21.28 0.84 1.13
C GLY A 23 20.51 2.07 1.63
N ASN A 24 19.93 2.86 0.74
CA ASN A 24 19.41 4.19 1.09
C ASN A 24 17.93 4.40 0.78
N PHE A 25 17.38 3.71 -0.21
CA PHE A 25 16.07 4.05 -0.78
C PHE A 25 15.09 2.87 -0.86
N VAL A 26 15.58 1.62 -0.97
CA VAL A 26 14.72 0.43 -1.03
C VAL A 26 14.62 -0.19 0.37
N SER A 27 13.44 -0.08 1.00
CA SER A 27 13.18 -0.72 2.30
C SER A 27 12.94 -2.22 2.20
N GLY A 28 12.58 -2.72 1.02
CA GLY A 28 12.30 -4.13 0.77
C GLY A 28 11.76 -4.38 -0.63
N TYR A 29 11.75 -5.64 -1.02
CA TYR A 29 11.19 -6.10 -2.29
C TYR A 29 9.86 -6.79 -2.02
N HIS A 30 8.80 -6.36 -2.70
CA HIS A 30 7.48 -6.96 -2.58
C HIS A 30 7.17 -7.82 -3.81
N VAL A 31 6.75 -9.06 -3.57
CA VAL A 31 6.17 -9.91 -4.61
C VAL A 31 4.71 -9.50 -4.75
N TYR A 32 4.34 -9.04 -5.95
CA TYR A 32 2.94 -8.86 -6.28
C TYR A 32 2.35 -10.21 -6.66
N VAL A 33 1.46 -10.69 -5.81
CA VAL A 33 0.71 -11.91 -6.04
C VAL A 33 -0.62 -11.53 -6.70
N ASP A 34 -0.99 -12.25 -7.77
CA ASP A 34 -2.29 -12.07 -8.40
C ASP A 34 -3.40 -12.41 -7.41
N ALA A 35 -4.18 -11.40 -7.04
CA ALA A 35 -5.24 -11.55 -6.06
C ALA A 35 -6.40 -12.43 -6.53
N GLN A 36 -6.62 -12.55 -7.85
CA GLN A 36 -7.65 -13.43 -8.40
C GLN A 36 -7.29 -14.90 -8.20
N ALA A 37 -5.99 -15.24 -8.32
CA ALA A 37 -5.50 -16.59 -8.08
C ALA A 37 -5.66 -17.07 -6.63
N PHE A 38 -5.95 -16.16 -5.68
CA PHE A 38 -6.10 -16.45 -4.25
C PHE A 38 -7.49 -16.09 -3.70
N ASP A 39 -8.48 -15.84 -4.58
CA ASP A 39 -9.83 -15.41 -4.21
C ASP A 39 -9.87 -14.19 -3.25
N LEU A 40 -8.87 -13.30 -3.37
CA LEU A 40 -8.73 -12.08 -2.58
C LEU A 40 -9.63 -10.97 -3.17
N TYR A 41 -10.95 -11.19 -3.13
CA TYR A 41 -11.96 -10.31 -3.72
C TYR A 41 -12.41 -9.15 -2.83
N SER A 42 -12.07 -9.17 -1.54
CA SER A 42 -12.50 -8.15 -0.58
C SER A 42 -11.33 -7.30 -0.10
N ASN A 43 -11.25 -6.08 -0.62
CA ASN A 43 -10.56 -4.99 0.06
C ASN A 43 -11.54 -4.42 1.08
N VAL A 44 -11.19 -4.43 2.36
CA VAL A 44 -12.03 -3.88 3.42
C VAL A 44 -11.28 -2.81 4.19
N ILE A 45 -12.06 -1.82 4.64
CA ILE A 45 -11.63 -0.84 5.63
C ILE A 45 -12.50 -1.06 6.84
N ILE A 46 -11.86 -1.29 7.98
CA ILE A 46 -12.51 -1.41 9.28
C ILE A 46 -12.18 -0.14 10.06
N THR A 47 -13.21 0.56 10.51
CA THR A 47 -13.09 1.71 11.40
C THR A 47 -13.86 1.44 12.68
N ALA A 48 -13.27 1.79 13.82
CA ALA A 48 -13.93 1.59 15.11
C ALA A 48 -13.34 2.50 16.18
N LYS A 49 -14.10 2.75 17.24
CA LYS A 49 -13.58 3.31 18.48
C LYS A 49 -13.09 2.20 19.40
N CYS A 50 -11.88 2.35 19.92
CA CYS A 50 -11.28 1.39 20.83
C CYS A 50 -10.56 2.10 21.97
N ASP A 51 -10.40 1.43 23.10
CA ASP A 51 -9.62 1.98 24.21
C ASP A 51 -8.10 1.86 23.95
N GLN A 52 -7.32 2.53 24.81
CA GLN A 52 -5.87 2.52 24.69
C GLN A 52 -5.26 1.14 24.98
N VAL A 53 -5.85 0.37 25.90
CA VAL A 53 -5.34 -0.94 26.30
C VAL A 53 -5.41 -1.92 25.13
N PHE A 54 -6.56 -1.98 24.47
CA PHE A 54 -6.78 -2.76 23.26
C PHE A 54 -5.89 -2.29 22.11
N SER A 55 -5.77 -0.98 21.91
CA SER A 55 -4.92 -0.41 20.87
C SER A 55 -3.45 -0.83 21.04
N GLU A 56 -2.92 -0.78 22.26
CA GLU A 56 -1.54 -1.19 22.55
C GLU A 56 -1.35 -2.70 22.40
N MET A 57 -2.32 -3.50 22.83
CA MET A 57 -2.31 -4.95 22.63
C MET A 57 -2.30 -5.30 21.14
N LEU A 58 -3.18 -4.69 20.34
CA LEU A 58 -3.26 -4.93 18.91
C LEU A 58 -1.97 -4.53 18.19
N ARG A 59 -1.37 -3.39 18.56
CA ARG A 59 -0.08 -2.95 18.03
C ARG A 59 1.02 -3.97 18.30
N LYS A 60 1.11 -4.49 19.53
CA LYS A 60 2.09 -5.53 19.89
C LYS A 60 1.87 -6.81 19.11
N ARG A 61 0.61 -7.24 18.98
CA ARG A 61 0.25 -8.48 18.27
C ARG A 61 0.60 -8.42 16.79
N ILE A 62 0.33 -7.30 16.11
CA ILE A 62 0.71 -7.14 14.70
C ILE A 62 2.22 -7.06 14.53
N ALA A 63 2.95 -6.46 15.47
CA ALA A 63 4.40 -6.40 15.42
C ALA A 63 5.04 -7.79 15.59
N SER A 64 4.49 -8.64 16.47
CA SER A 64 5.01 -10.00 16.69
C SER A 64 4.55 -11.01 15.64
N THR A 65 3.34 -10.81 15.11
CA THR A 65 2.68 -11.74 14.19
C THR A 65 1.96 -10.93 13.12
N PRO A 66 2.69 -10.45 12.10
CA PRO A 66 2.10 -9.63 11.06
C PRO A 66 1.07 -10.43 10.26
N VAL A 67 0.03 -9.74 9.78
CA VAL A 67 -0.97 -10.34 8.89
C VAL A 67 -0.26 -10.81 7.61
N PRO A 68 -0.46 -12.06 7.16
CA PRO A 68 0.21 -12.61 5.97
C PRO A 68 -0.38 -12.08 4.65
N PHE A 69 -1.03 -10.92 4.67
CA PHE A 69 -1.66 -10.27 3.54
C PHE A 69 -1.47 -8.75 3.62
N ARG A 70 -1.81 -8.05 2.53
CA ARG A 70 -1.71 -6.59 2.50
C ARG A 70 -2.63 -6.00 3.56
N SER A 71 -2.01 -5.36 4.54
CA SER A 71 -2.65 -4.85 5.75
C SER A 71 -2.04 -3.50 6.10
N THR A 72 -2.86 -2.54 6.50
CA THR A 72 -2.40 -1.25 7.00
C THR A 72 -3.26 -0.86 8.18
N LEU A 73 -2.69 -1.03 9.37
CA LEU A 73 -3.31 -0.63 10.63
C LEU A 73 -2.78 0.75 11.03
N LYS A 74 -3.71 1.68 11.29
CA LYS A 74 -3.46 2.95 11.95
C LYS A 74 -4.25 2.99 13.25
N LEU A 75 -3.54 3.25 14.35
CA LEU A 75 -4.11 3.38 15.68
C LEU A 75 -3.85 4.79 16.20
N SER A 76 -4.92 5.46 16.60
CA SER A 76 -4.89 6.69 17.38
C SER A 76 -5.42 6.41 18.80
N LYS A 77 -5.44 7.42 19.69
CA LYS A 77 -5.81 7.21 21.11
C LYS A 77 -7.13 6.45 21.30
N ASN A 78 -8.15 6.78 20.51
CA ASN A 78 -9.50 6.25 20.67
C ASN A 78 -10.10 5.71 19.37
N PHE A 79 -9.29 5.54 18.32
CA PHE A 79 -9.79 5.18 17.00
C PHE A 79 -8.83 4.28 16.25
N LEU A 80 -9.41 3.22 15.71
CA LEU A 80 -8.80 2.21 14.86
C LEU A 80 -9.22 2.46 13.42
N PHE A 81 -8.24 2.46 12.54
CA PHE A 81 -8.43 2.38 11.10
C PHE A 81 -7.61 1.21 10.59
N TRP A 82 -8.24 0.26 9.93
CA TRP A 82 -7.57 -0.93 9.44
C TRP A 82 -7.98 -1.26 8.01
N TYR A 83 -7.07 -1.00 7.08
CA TYR A 83 -7.19 -1.48 5.72
C TYR A 83 -6.66 -2.91 5.63
N LEU A 84 -7.41 -3.77 4.96
CA LEU A 84 -7.20 -5.21 4.98
C LEU A 84 -7.60 -5.81 3.62
N ARG A 85 -6.72 -6.61 3.04
CA ARG A 85 -7.01 -7.42 1.85
C ARG A 85 -6.87 -8.89 2.21
N LEU A 86 -7.99 -9.59 2.34
CA LEU A 86 -8.01 -10.99 2.75
C LEU A 86 -9.23 -11.73 2.17
N PRO A 87 -9.19 -13.08 2.15
CA PRO A 87 -10.33 -13.91 1.78
C PRO A 87 -11.51 -13.68 2.74
N SER A 88 -12.74 -13.82 2.23
CA SER A 88 -13.94 -13.53 3.03
C SER A 88 -14.08 -14.40 4.29
N THR A 89 -13.53 -15.62 4.29
CA THR A 89 -13.51 -16.51 5.47
C THR A 89 -12.73 -15.92 6.64
N HIS A 90 -11.56 -15.35 6.38
CA HIS A 90 -10.74 -14.72 7.41
C HIS A 90 -11.31 -13.38 7.89
N LEU A 91 -12.20 -12.75 7.09
CA LEU A 91 -12.81 -11.48 7.47
C LEU A 91 -13.77 -11.67 8.64
N SER A 92 -14.55 -12.75 8.61
CA SER A 92 -15.42 -13.13 9.73
C SER A 92 -14.61 -13.32 11.01
N GLU A 93 -13.48 -14.04 10.96
CA GLU A 93 -12.63 -14.26 12.14
C GLU A 93 -12.06 -12.94 12.72
N VAL A 94 -11.66 -12.01 11.84
CA VAL A 94 -11.19 -10.68 12.26
C VAL A 94 -12.31 -9.89 12.92
N LEU A 95 -13.51 -9.89 12.33
CA LEU A 95 -14.66 -9.17 12.88
C LEU A 95 -15.12 -9.76 14.21
N ASP A 96 -15.15 -11.08 14.35
CA ASP A 96 -15.50 -11.76 15.61
C ASP A 96 -14.51 -11.42 16.74
N PHE A 97 -13.23 -11.25 16.39
CA PHE A 97 -12.22 -10.80 17.34
C PHE A 97 -12.36 -9.31 17.71
N LEU A 98 -12.66 -8.45 16.74
CA LEU A 98 -12.75 -6.99 16.94
C LEU A 98 -14.04 -6.57 17.64
N HIS A 99 -15.18 -7.11 17.22
CA HIS A 99 -16.52 -6.70 17.65
C HIS A 99 -16.70 -6.60 19.18
N PRO A 100 -16.24 -7.55 20.03
CA PRO A 100 -16.41 -7.43 21.46
C PRO A 100 -15.48 -6.41 22.14
N GLN A 101 -14.47 -5.89 21.44
CA GLN A 101 -13.41 -5.05 22.00
C GLN A 101 -13.53 -3.57 21.58
N VAL A 102 -14.47 -3.26 20.70
CA VAL A 102 -14.61 -1.94 20.08
C VAL A 102 -16.05 -1.47 20.09
N THR A 103 -16.24 -0.18 19.87
CA THR A 103 -17.54 0.47 19.71
C THR A 103 -17.58 1.18 18.37
N ASP A 104 -18.77 1.45 17.83
CA ASP A 104 -18.96 2.10 16.53
C ASP A 104 -18.16 1.40 15.40
N LEU A 105 -18.24 0.06 15.35
CA LEU A 105 -17.59 -0.74 14.32
C LEU A 105 -18.27 -0.52 12.96
N GLU A 106 -17.51 0.02 12.02
CA GLU A 106 -17.91 0.22 10.64
C GLU A 106 -17.04 -0.64 9.72
N LEU A 107 -17.69 -1.36 8.82
CA LEU A 107 -17.04 -2.15 7.77
C LEU A 107 -17.38 -1.53 6.42
N THR A 108 -16.37 -1.04 5.73
CA THR A 108 -16.49 -0.55 4.34
C THR A 108 -15.85 -1.56 3.40
N MET A 109 -16.66 -2.10 2.48
CA MET A 109 -16.18 -2.97 1.41
C MET A 109 -15.85 -2.14 0.17
N VAL A 110 -14.60 -2.18 -0.27
CA VAL A 110 -14.13 -1.44 -1.45
C VAL A 110 -14.22 -2.34 -2.67
N ASP A 111 -14.97 -1.90 -3.68
CA ASP A 111 -15.14 -2.65 -4.93
C ASP A 111 -13.83 -2.69 -5.73
N TYR A 112 -13.13 -3.82 -5.66
CA TYR A 112 -11.87 -4.03 -6.38
C TYR A 112 -12.05 -4.06 -7.91
N ARG A 113 -13.27 -4.27 -8.44
CA ARG A 113 -13.50 -4.35 -9.89
C ARG A 113 -13.55 -2.98 -10.55
N LYS A 114 -13.81 -1.93 -9.78
CA LYS A 114 -13.98 -0.55 -10.27
C LYS A 114 -13.01 0.44 -9.63
N THR A 115 -12.23 0.00 -8.65
CA THR A 115 -11.27 0.86 -7.94
C THR A 115 -9.88 0.68 -8.52
N GLU A 116 -9.36 1.74 -9.12
CA GLU A 116 -7.99 1.80 -9.63
C GLU A 116 -7.03 2.31 -8.55
N VAL A 117 -5.85 1.67 -8.44
CA VAL A 117 -4.77 2.16 -7.57
C VAL A 117 -3.78 2.89 -8.46
N TYR A 118 -3.79 4.21 -8.42
CA TYR A 118 -2.82 5.04 -9.12
C TYR A 118 -1.47 4.98 -8.37
N ILE A 119 -0.47 4.43 -9.04
CA ILE A 119 0.93 4.53 -8.61
C ILE A 119 1.43 5.94 -9.01
N LEU A 120 2.53 6.39 -8.40
CA LEU A 120 3.26 7.56 -8.87
C LEU A 120 3.49 7.42 -10.38
N TRP A 121 2.93 8.34 -11.15
CA TRP A 121 3.08 8.40 -12.60
C TRP A 121 4.48 8.93 -12.90
N PRO A 122 5.41 8.14 -13.47
CA PRO A 122 6.78 8.60 -13.69
C PRO A 122 6.86 9.90 -14.49
N GLU A 123 5.94 10.09 -15.43
CA GLU A 123 5.82 11.26 -16.29
C GLU A 123 5.35 12.52 -15.53
N ALA A 124 4.92 12.38 -14.27
CA ALA A 124 4.63 13.48 -13.36
C ALA A 124 5.90 14.14 -12.82
N PHE A 125 7.05 13.46 -12.86
CA PHE A 125 8.32 14.04 -12.46
C PHE A 125 9.06 14.53 -13.70
N ASP A 126 9.40 15.82 -13.72
CA ASP A 126 10.24 16.41 -14.74
C ASP A 126 11.72 16.19 -14.36
N GLU A 127 12.38 15.29 -15.09
CA GLU A 127 13.79 14.95 -14.88
C GLU A 127 14.75 16.10 -15.24
N GLU A 128 14.38 16.99 -16.17
CA GLU A 128 15.20 18.14 -16.55
C GLU A 128 15.12 19.23 -15.48
N ALA A 129 13.90 19.53 -15.01
CA ALA A 129 13.66 20.52 -13.97
C ALA A 129 13.88 19.97 -12.54
N LYS A 130 14.05 18.65 -12.39
CA LYS A 130 14.11 17.92 -11.10
C LYS A 130 12.97 18.29 -10.16
N SER A 131 11.76 18.42 -10.69
CA SER A 131 10.59 18.86 -9.95
C SER A 131 9.33 18.14 -10.38
N TRP A 132 8.33 18.09 -9.51
CA TRP A 132 7.02 17.53 -9.84
C TRP A 132 6.25 18.52 -10.71
N LYS A 133 5.71 18.04 -11.83
CA LYS A 133 4.81 18.82 -12.67
C LYS A 133 3.59 19.21 -11.86
N ALA A 134 3.34 20.51 -11.80
CA ALA A 134 2.22 21.10 -11.07
C ALA A 134 1.41 22.07 -11.95
N ASP A 135 1.65 22.05 -13.26
CA ASP A 135 0.90 22.87 -14.20
C ASP A 135 -0.55 22.37 -14.33
N GLU A 136 -1.44 23.31 -14.66
CA GLU A 136 -2.88 23.08 -14.73
C GLU A 136 -3.23 22.08 -15.83
N ASP A 137 -2.49 22.07 -16.95
CA ASP A 137 -2.71 21.15 -18.06
C ASP A 137 -2.40 19.69 -17.68
N PHE A 138 -1.34 19.47 -16.89
CA PHE A 138 -0.95 18.18 -16.34
C PHE A 138 -1.93 17.68 -15.28
N LEU A 139 -2.33 18.56 -14.35
CA LEU A 139 -3.24 18.21 -13.24
C LEU A 139 -4.68 17.96 -13.70
N LEU A 140 -5.16 18.70 -14.69
CA LEU A 140 -6.54 18.57 -15.18
C LEU A 140 -6.71 17.44 -16.20
N CYS A 141 -5.61 16.81 -16.63
CA CYS A 141 -5.57 15.66 -17.53
C CYS A 141 -6.79 15.64 -18.46
N ARG A 142 -6.88 16.63 -19.37
CA ARG A 142 -7.97 16.68 -20.35
C ARG A 142 -7.82 15.46 -21.25
N TYR A 143 -8.45 14.35 -20.85
CA TYR A 143 -8.72 13.24 -21.74
C TYR A 143 -9.51 13.79 -22.91
N GLY A 144 -8.80 14.04 -24.01
CA GLY A 144 -9.41 14.12 -25.33
C GLY A 144 -10.15 12.80 -25.57
N LYS A 145 -11.36 12.93 -26.11
CA LYS A 145 -12.17 11.83 -26.64
C LYS A 145 -11.38 10.86 -27.49
#